data_AF-A0A6S6QX76-F1
#
_entry.id   AF-A0A6S6QX76-F1
#
_cell.length_a   1.000
_cell.length_b   1.000
_cell.length_c   1.000
_cell.angle_alpha   90.00
_cell.angle_beta   90.00
_cell.angle_gamma   90.00
#
_symmetry.space_group_name_H-M   'P 1'
#
loop_
_entity.id
_entity.type
_entity.pdbx_description
1 polymer ?
#
loop_
_entity_poly.entity_id
_entity_poly.type
_entity_poly.pdbx_seq_one_letter_code
_entity_poly.pdbx_strand_id
1 'polypeptide(L)'
;MTARSLFAFALTAFCASAAAAQELAIPPANIPQLADFALDSDVFAPKGWTMESQTVGDLDKDGDEDVVFVLHEKNPANVLKNEGLGAPELDTNPRILGVGFREGTGYRLVLQNSVLIPRHIDPVLDDAFAADGGIEVARGAFSVVLNSFSSAGSWEAGNARLTFRWQNGRFELIGWERNTVQRNSGATVDTSANFSTGVLEIKKGSIENDRSKTAKKKIALKPMPIDQVGDGLDFGSGADGSPLIE
;
A
#
# COMPACT_ATOMS: atom_id res chain seq x y z
N MET A 1 -28.79 69.84 -35.64
CA MET A 1 -28.02 69.50 -34.41
C MET A 1 -28.91 68.70 -33.48
N THR A 2 -28.67 67.39 -33.38
CA THR A 2 -28.77 66.54 -32.17
C THR A 2 -28.65 65.08 -32.63
N ALA A 3 -27.42 64.54 -32.60
CA ALA A 3 -27.16 63.12 -32.78
C ALA A 3 -27.42 62.42 -31.43
N ARG A 4 -28.30 61.41 -31.41
CA ARG A 4 -28.49 60.51 -30.26
C ARG A 4 -27.69 59.24 -30.52
N SER A 5 -26.58 59.08 -29.80
CA SER A 5 -25.75 57.89 -29.80
C SER A 5 -26.50 56.71 -29.17
N LEU A 6 -26.63 55.60 -29.90
CA LEU A 6 -26.97 54.30 -29.32
C LEU A 6 -25.71 53.70 -28.71
N PHE A 7 -25.71 53.46 -27.41
CA PHE A 7 -24.73 52.60 -26.74
C PHE A 7 -25.19 51.14 -26.87
N ALA A 8 -24.47 50.34 -27.66
CA ALA A 8 -24.62 48.89 -27.68
C ALA A 8 -23.78 48.29 -26.55
N PHE A 9 -24.44 47.76 -25.51
CA PHE A 9 -23.79 46.94 -24.49
C PHE A 9 -23.58 45.54 -25.06
N ALA A 10 -22.34 45.21 -25.42
CA ALA A 10 -21.95 43.84 -25.74
C ALA A 10 -21.81 43.04 -24.44
N LEU A 11 -22.78 42.18 -24.15
CA LEU A 11 -22.75 41.25 -23.04
C LEU A 11 -21.88 40.04 -23.46
N THR A 12 -20.59 40.07 -23.14
CA THR A 12 -19.72 38.88 -23.27
C THR A 12 -20.09 37.88 -22.18
N ALA A 13 -20.82 36.84 -22.57
CA ALA A 13 -21.05 35.68 -21.72
C ALA A 13 -19.72 34.91 -21.53
N PHE A 14 -19.15 35.01 -20.34
CA PHE A 14 -18.01 34.18 -19.94
C PHE A 14 -18.58 32.81 -19.52
N CYS A 15 -18.58 31.84 -20.43
CA CYS A 15 -18.86 30.45 -20.07
C CYS A 15 -17.72 29.94 -19.19
N ALA A 16 -17.93 29.89 -17.88
CA ALA A 16 -17.08 29.12 -16.99
C ALA A 16 -17.31 27.63 -17.29
N SER A 17 -16.43 27.03 -18.08
CA SER A 17 -16.36 25.57 -18.21
C SER A 17 -15.87 25.02 -16.87
N ALA A 18 -16.77 24.42 -16.09
CA ALA A 18 -16.36 23.55 -15.00
C ALA A 18 -15.53 22.41 -15.63
N ALA A 19 -14.22 22.39 -15.36
CA ALA A 19 -13.39 21.25 -15.72
C ALA A 19 -13.87 20.06 -14.88
N ALA A 20 -14.68 19.19 -15.47
CA ALA A 20 -14.96 17.90 -14.87
C ALA A 20 -13.63 17.13 -14.80
N ALA A 21 -13.27 16.62 -13.63
CA ALA A 21 -12.15 15.72 -13.49
C ALA A 21 -12.40 14.52 -14.41
N GLN A 22 -11.51 14.29 -15.38
CA GLN A 22 -11.59 13.15 -16.26
C GLN A 22 -11.28 11.89 -15.43
N GLU A 23 -12.25 10.98 -15.32
CA GLU A 23 -12.01 9.68 -14.70
C GLU A 23 -11.02 8.88 -15.57
N LEU A 24 -9.91 8.44 -14.96
CA LEU A 24 -8.88 7.68 -15.66
C LEU A 24 -9.41 6.27 -15.96
N ALA A 25 -9.38 5.87 -17.23
CA ALA A 25 -9.72 4.51 -17.63
C ALA A 25 -8.54 3.58 -17.34
N ILE A 26 -8.55 2.92 -16.19
CA ILE A 26 -7.46 2.04 -15.74
C ILE A 26 -7.61 0.65 -16.39
N PRO A 27 -6.61 0.17 -17.15
CA PRO A 27 -6.67 -1.18 -17.71
C PRO A 27 -6.71 -2.24 -16.62
N PRO A 28 -7.40 -3.39 -16.83
CA PRO A 28 -7.39 -4.47 -15.85
C PRO A 28 -5.97 -5.02 -15.66
N ALA A 29 -5.63 -5.37 -14.41
CA ALA A 29 -4.36 -6.00 -14.10
C ALA A 29 -4.39 -7.49 -14.52
N ASN A 30 -3.40 -7.90 -15.31
CA ASN A 30 -3.24 -9.30 -15.73
C ASN A 30 -2.11 -9.94 -14.91
N ILE A 31 -2.47 -10.65 -13.84
CA ILE A 31 -1.49 -11.25 -12.93
C ILE A 31 -1.08 -12.64 -13.45
N PRO A 32 0.18 -12.85 -13.86
CA PRO A 32 0.66 -14.17 -14.24
C PRO A 32 0.74 -15.12 -13.05
N GLN A 33 0.65 -16.41 -13.31
CA GLN A 33 1.11 -17.42 -12.35
C GLN A 33 2.62 -17.53 -12.46
N LEU A 34 3.32 -17.42 -11.32
CA LEU A 34 4.75 -17.58 -11.27
C LEU A 34 5.12 -19.08 -11.36
N ALA A 35 6.36 -19.39 -11.71
CA ALA A 35 6.83 -20.77 -11.70
C ALA A 35 6.88 -21.33 -10.26
N ASP A 36 6.58 -22.61 -10.09
CA ASP A 36 6.63 -23.26 -8.76
C ASP A 36 8.05 -23.40 -8.21
N PHE A 37 9.07 -23.37 -9.08
CA PHE A 37 10.48 -23.48 -8.72
C PHE A 37 11.35 -22.60 -9.61
N ALA A 38 12.42 -22.05 -9.01
CA ALA A 38 13.40 -21.22 -9.70
C ALA A 38 14.81 -21.47 -9.13
N LEU A 39 15.85 -21.41 -9.97
CA LEU A 39 17.24 -21.56 -9.49
C LEU A 39 17.70 -20.32 -8.71
N ASP A 40 17.23 -19.14 -9.11
CA ASP A 40 17.50 -17.86 -8.46
C ASP A 40 16.19 -17.08 -8.34
N SER A 41 16.11 -16.16 -7.38
CA SER A 41 14.91 -15.35 -7.13
C SER A 41 14.48 -14.51 -8.34
N ASP A 42 15.43 -13.96 -9.10
CA ASP A 42 15.15 -13.17 -10.30
C ASP A 42 14.43 -13.97 -11.40
N VAL A 43 14.57 -15.29 -11.41
CA VAL A 43 13.93 -16.18 -12.40
C VAL A 43 12.43 -16.30 -12.15
N PHE A 44 11.93 -15.93 -10.96
CA PHE A 44 10.49 -15.80 -10.74
C PHE A 44 9.88 -14.65 -11.55
N ALA A 45 10.65 -13.64 -11.98
CA ALA A 45 10.10 -12.53 -12.75
C ALA A 45 9.69 -12.98 -14.17
N PRO A 46 8.39 -13.02 -14.51
CA PRO A 46 7.98 -13.36 -15.87
C PRO A 46 8.28 -12.21 -16.83
N LYS A 47 8.20 -12.48 -18.13
CA LYS A 47 8.43 -11.45 -19.15
C LYS A 47 7.51 -10.24 -18.92
N GLY A 48 8.10 -9.04 -18.93
CA GLY A 48 7.37 -7.79 -18.69
C GLY A 48 7.23 -7.41 -17.22
N TRP A 49 7.84 -8.17 -16.31
CA TRP A 49 7.92 -7.88 -14.88
C TRP A 49 9.37 -7.73 -14.47
N THR A 50 9.62 -6.96 -13.42
CA THR A 50 10.95 -6.72 -12.86
C THR A 50 10.95 -6.93 -11.37
N MET A 51 12.07 -7.45 -10.84
CA MET A 51 12.35 -7.46 -9.40
C MET A 51 12.43 -6.02 -8.90
N GLU A 52 11.46 -5.60 -8.09
CA GLU A 52 11.41 -4.26 -7.50
C GLU A 52 12.02 -4.23 -6.10
N SER A 53 11.83 -5.29 -5.32
CA SER A 53 12.41 -5.43 -3.99
C SER A 53 12.65 -6.90 -3.66
N GLN A 54 13.72 -7.17 -2.90
CA GLN A 54 14.07 -8.49 -2.43
C GLN A 54 14.73 -8.42 -1.06
N THR A 55 14.40 -9.37 -0.20
CA THR A 55 15.09 -9.61 1.07
C THR A 55 15.15 -11.10 1.36
N VAL A 56 16.05 -11.51 2.24
CA VAL A 56 16.28 -12.92 2.57
C VAL A 56 16.28 -13.16 4.08
N GLY A 57 15.97 -14.39 4.47
CA GLY A 57 16.14 -14.89 5.82
C GLY A 57 15.33 -16.16 6.05
N ASP A 58 15.69 -16.90 7.09
CA ASP A 58 15.08 -18.17 7.45
C ASP A 58 13.64 -17.96 8.00
N LEU A 59 12.62 -18.23 7.17
CA LEU A 59 11.20 -18.01 7.49
C LEU A 59 10.50 -19.27 7.96
N ASP A 60 10.94 -20.44 7.51
CA ASP A 60 10.38 -21.74 7.91
C ASP A 60 11.16 -22.45 9.03
N LYS A 61 12.31 -21.89 9.42
CA LYS A 61 13.18 -22.32 10.53
C LYS A 61 13.93 -23.61 10.25
N ASP A 62 14.26 -23.88 8.99
CA ASP A 62 15.10 -25.01 8.59
C ASP A 62 16.60 -24.70 8.63
N GLY A 63 16.96 -23.41 8.77
CA GLY A 63 18.34 -22.92 8.86
C GLY A 63 18.91 -22.41 7.53
N ASP A 64 18.18 -22.55 6.42
CA ASP A 64 18.52 -21.97 5.13
C ASP A 64 17.82 -20.62 4.92
N GLU A 65 18.39 -19.76 4.06
CA GLU A 65 17.81 -18.44 3.78
C GLU A 65 16.74 -18.54 2.69
N ASP A 66 15.49 -18.28 3.08
CA ASP A 66 14.35 -18.09 2.17
C ASP A 66 14.38 -16.69 1.55
N VAL A 67 13.63 -16.50 0.46
CA VAL A 67 13.52 -15.21 -0.23
C VAL A 67 12.10 -14.65 -0.16
N VAL A 68 11.99 -13.37 0.17
CA VAL A 68 10.77 -12.56 0.00
C VAL A 68 11.04 -11.55 -1.08
N PHE A 69 10.12 -11.39 -2.01
CA PHE A 69 10.33 -10.50 -3.15
C PHE A 69 9.05 -9.80 -3.59
N VAL A 70 9.21 -8.66 -4.25
CA VAL A 70 8.14 -7.93 -4.92
C VAL A 70 8.52 -7.75 -6.37
N LEU A 71 7.64 -8.22 -7.26
CA LEU A 71 7.72 -7.97 -8.70
C LEU A 71 6.77 -6.83 -9.06
N HIS A 72 7.19 -5.99 -10.00
CA HIS A 72 6.38 -4.91 -10.56
C HIS A 72 6.30 -5.06 -12.08
N GLU A 73 5.08 -5.03 -12.63
CA GLU A 73 4.88 -5.04 -14.08
C GLU A 73 5.52 -3.78 -14.71
N LYS A 74 5.98 -3.90 -15.95
CA LYS A 74 6.52 -2.81 -16.78
C LYS A 74 5.78 -2.72 -18.10
N ASN A 75 4.45 -2.60 -18.01
CA ASN A 75 3.60 -2.41 -19.16
C ASN A 75 3.34 -0.90 -19.37
N PRO A 76 3.82 -0.31 -20.48
CA PRO A 76 3.61 1.12 -20.73
C PRO A 76 2.13 1.48 -20.95
N ALA A 77 1.25 0.50 -21.25
CA ALA A 77 -0.18 0.73 -21.34
C ALA A 77 -0.84 1.04 -19.98
N ASN A 78 -0.18 0.68 -18.87
CA ASN A 78 -0.62 0.98 -17.51
C ASN A 78 -0.08 2.32 -17.00
N VAL A 79 0.75 3.02 -17.78
CA VAL A 79 1.26 4.35 -17.45
C VAL A 79 0.33 5.39 -18.07
N LEU A 80 -0.49 6.01 -17.23
CA LEU A 80 -1.58 6.89 -17.67
C LEU A 80 -1.18 8.34 -17.49
N LYS A 81 -1.51 9.18 -18.47
CA LYS A 81 -1.43 10.64 -18.30
C LYS A 81 -2.60 11.12 -17.46
N ASN A 82 -2.31 12.04 -16.55
CA ASN A 82 -3.30 12.71 -15.72
C ASN A 82 -3.20 14.22 -15.93
N GLU A 83 -4.30 14.83 -16.36
CA GLU A 83 -4.42 16.29 -16.55
C GLU A 83 -5.09 16.98 -15.34
N GLY A 84 -5.44 16.19 -14.31
CA GLY A 84 -6.13 16.65 -13.10
C GLY A 84 -5.20 16.97 -11.93
N LEU A 85 -5.74 16.84 -10.71
CA LEU A 85 -4.94 16.92 -9.49
C LEU A 85 -4.02 15.70 -9.34
N GLY A 86 -2.92 15.88 -8.62
CA GLY A 86 -1.97 14.81 -8.32
C GLY A 86 -0.82 14.72 -9.32
N ALA A 87 -0.23 13.53 -9.44
CA ALA A 87 0.88 13.28 -10.35
C ALA A 87 0.44 13.43 -11.81
N PRO A 88 1.23 14.07 -12.70
CA PRO A 88 0.88 14.23 -14.12
C PRO A 88 0.96 12.92 -14.91
N GLU A 89 1.64 11.92 -14.35
CA GLU A 89 1.74 10.56 -14.86
C GLU A 89 1.47 9.59 -13.71
N LEU A 90 0.63 8.59 -13.95
CA LEU A 90 0.22 7.58 -12.98
C LEU A 90 0.65 6.21 -13.49
N ASP A 91 1.63 5.60 -12.81
CA ASP A 91 2.03 4.22 -13.07
C ASP A 91 1.07 3.27 -12.33
N THR A 92 0.09 2.75 -13.06
CA THR A 92 -0.87 1.78 -12.53
C THR A 92 -0.36 0.34 -12.67
N ASN A 93 0.92 0.06 -12.92
CA ASN A 93 1.36 -1.32 -13.04
C ASN A 93 1.13 -2.08 -11.71
N PRO A 94 0.56 -3.31 -11.74
CA PRO A 94 0.36 -4.13 -10.55
C PRO A 94 1.67 -4.69 -10.00
N ARG A 95 1.60 -5.11 -8.73
CA ARG A 95 2.68 -5.82 -8.03
C ARG A 95 2.29 -7.24 -7.64
N ILE A 96 3.30 -8.09 -7.52
CA ILE A 96 3.20 -9.43 -6.95
C ILE A 96 4.19 -9.53 -5.79
N LEU A 97 3.68 -9.77 -4.59
CA LEU A 97 4.46 -10.24 -3.45
C LEU A 97 4.63 -11.76 -3.56
N GLY A 98 5.86 -12.24 -3.44
CA GLY A 98 6.17 -13.67 -3.44
C GLY A 98 7.09 -14.08 -2.29
N VAL A 99 7.01 -15.35 -1.92
CA VAL A 99 7.97 -16.01 -1.03
C VAL A 99 8.39 -17.34 -1.63
N GLY A 100 9.69 -17.56 -1.70
CA GLY A 100 10.30 -18.83 -2.10
C GLY A 100 11.09 -19.43 -0.95
N PHE A 101 10.79 -20.67 -0.58
CA PHE A 101 11.61 -21.42 0.38
C PHE A 101 12.81 -22.03 -0.29
N ARG A 102 13.96 -22.00 0.38
CA ARG A 102 15.17 -22.65 -0.14
C ARG A 102 14.91 -24.14 -0.32
N GLU A 103 15.27 -24.67 -1.49
CA GLU A 103 15.20 -26.10 -1.77
C GLU A 103 16.41 -26.52 -2.62
N GLY A 104 17.44 -27.01 -1.95
CA GLY A 104 18.72 -27.38 -2.57
C GLY A 104 19.44 -26.15 -3.14
N THR A 105 19.52 -26.09 -4.48
CA THR A 105 20.22 -25.00 -5.19
C THR A 105 19.30 -23.87 -5.64
N GLY A 106 17.99 -24.00 -5.43
CA GLY A 106 17.01 -23.00 -5.86
C GLY A 106 15.96 -22.74 -4.79
N TYR A 107 14.83 -22.24 -5.23
CA TYR A 107 13.71 -21.83 -4.39
C TYR A 107 12.41 -22.44 -4.91
N ARG A 108 11.61 -22.99 -4.00
CA ARG A 108 10.22 -23.39 -4.27
C ARG A 108 9.28 -22.28 -3.85
N LEU A 109 8.43 -21.83 -4.76
CA LEU A 109 7.41 -20.83 -4.49
C LEU A 109 6.39 -21.38 -3.48
N VAL A 110 6.15 -20.63 -2.41
CA VAL A 110 5.17 -20.99 -1.36
C VAL A 110 4.12 -19.92 -1.12
N LEU A 111 4.34 -18.72 -1.64
CA LEU A 111 3.37 -17.63 -1.61
C LEU A 111 3.46 -16.83 -2.90
N GLN A 112 2.29 -16.51 -3.46
CA GLN A 112 2.10 -15.48 -4.46
C GLN A 112 0.85 -14.69 -4.07
N ASN A 113 0.97 -13.38 -3.90
CA ASN A 113 -0.16 -12.51 -3.58
C ASN A 113 -0.04 -11.19 -4.34
N SER A 114 -1.13 -10.74 -4.97
CA SER A 114 -1.20 -9.50 -5.76
C SER A 114 -2.28 -8.54 -5.25
N VAL A 115 -2.70 -8.70 -3.99
CA VAL A 115 -3.79 -7.93 -3.38
C VAL A 115 -3.28 -7.11 -2.20
N LEU A 116 -2.36 -7.67 -1.41
CA LEU A 116 -1.83 -7.03 -0.20
C LEU A 116 -1.20 -5.67 -0.47
N ILE A 117 -0.39 -5.59 -1.53
CA ILE A 117 0.19 -4.32 -1.98
C ILE A 117 -0.83 -3.69 -2.94
N PRO A 118 -1.47 -2.58 -2.57
CA PRO A 118 -2.48 -1.97 -3.41
C PRO A 118 -1.88 -1.47 -4.72
N ARG A 119 -2.70 -1.54 -5.76
CA ARG A 119 -2.36 -0.96 -7.06
C ARG A 119 -2.50 0.56 -6.97
N HIS A 120 -1.52 1.30 -7.50
CA HIS A 120 -1.58 2.75 -7.56
C HIS A 120 -2.58 3.20 -8.63
N ILE A 121 -3.80 3.56 -8.21
CA ILE A 121 -4.93 3.86 -9.12
C ILE A 121 -5.46 5.28 -9.00
N ASP A 122 -5.02 6.03 -7.99
CA ASP A 122 -5.42 7.42 -7.77
C ASP A 122 -4.20 8.33 -7.90
N PRO A 123 -4.16 9.27 -8.86
CA PRO A 123 -3.02 10.17 -9.05
C PRO A 123 -2.80 11.13 -7.89
N VAL A 124 -3.80 11.33 -7.02
CA VAL A 124 -3.71 12.20 -5.85
C VAL A 124 -3.01 11.48 -4.68
N LEU A 125 -3.13 10.15 -4.62
CA LEU A 125 -2.41 9.33 -3.65
C LEU A 125 -0.98 9.08 -4.13
N ASP A 126 -0.04 9.04 -3.20
CA ASP A 126 1.30 8.53 -3.50
C ASP A 126 1.24 7.01 -3.68
N ASP A 127 2.20 6.47 -4.43
CA ASP A 127 2.39 5.03 -4.51
C ASP A 127 2.82 4.49 -3.13
N ALA A 128 1.93 3.68 -2.54
CA ALA A 128 2.07 3.15 -1.20
C ALA A 128 3.36 2.34 -0.99
N PHE A 129 3.90 1.69 -2.03
CA PHE A 129 5.11 0.88 -1.90
C PHE A 129 6.38 1.63 -2.29
N ALA A 130 6.31 2.64 -3.18
CA ALA A 130 7.50 3.33 -3.68
C ALA A 130 8.10 4.37 -2.72
N ALA A 131 7.29 5.06 -1.93
CA ALA A 131 7.74 6.14 -1.05
C ALA A 131 8.13 5.60 0.34
N ASP A 132 9.38 5.17 0.53
CA ASP A 132 9.89 4.57 1.79
C ASP A 132 9.14 3.30 2.26
N GLY A 133 8.41 2.65 1.33
CA GLY A 133 7.80 1.35 1.53
C GLY A 133 8.82 0.23 1.37
N GLY A 134 8.40 -1.01 1.61
CA GLY A 134 9.29 -2.13 1.35
C GLY A 134 8.91 -3.42 2.06
N ILE A 135 9.83 -4.38 1.94
CA ILE A 135 9.77 -5.67 2.59
C ILE A 135 10.97 -5.84 3.52
N GLU A 136 10.75 -6.49 4.66
CA GLU A 136 11.78 -6.75 5.66
C GLU A 136 11.62 -8.18 6.20
N VAL A 137 12.73 -8.83 6.55
CA VAL A 137 12.72 -10.12 7.26
C VAL A 137 13.38 -9.94 8.63
N ALA A 138 12.68 -10.38 9.67
CA ALA A 138 13.19 -10.37 11.03
C ALA A 138 12.53 -11.47 11.87
N ARG A 139 13.36 -12.23 12.60
CA ARG A 139 12.91 -13.21 13.61
C ARG A 139 11.96 -14.30 13.04
N GLY A 140 12.25 -14.81 11.85
CA GLY A 140 11.45 -15.86 11.19
C GLY A 140 10.06 -15.39 10.75
N ALA A 141 9.95 -14.12 10.40
CA ALA A 141 8.76 -13.48 9.87
C ALA A 141 9.19 -12.41 8.86
N PHE A 142 8.32 -12.12 7.90
CA PHE A 142 8.51 -10.98 7.00
C PHE A 142 7.47 -9.90 7.27
N SER A 143 7.80 -8.66 6.93
CA SER A 143 6.89 -7.53 7.00
C SER A 143 6.78 -6.82 5.66
N VAL A 144 5.61 -6.25 5.39
CA VAL A 144 5.37 -5.31 4.28
C VAL A 144 5.04 -3.96 4.89
N VAL A 145 5.74 -2.90 4.46
CA VAL A 145 5.51 -1.51 4.85
C VAL A 145 4.89 -0.77 3.67
N LEU A 146 3.76 -0.13 3.91
CA LEU A 146 2.96 0.61 2.93
C LEU A 146 2.72 2.03 3.45
N ASN A 147 2.95 3.04 2.62
CA ASN A 147 2.82 4.44 2.99
C ASN A 147 1.48 5.01 2.52
N SER A 148 0.99 6.00 3.26
CA SER A 148 -0.25 6.70 2.97
C SER A 148 0.03 8.20 2.96
N PHE A 149 0.05 8.77 1.76
CA PHE A 149 0.10 10.20 1.57
C PHE A 149 -0.81 10.58 0.40
N SER A 150 -1.41 11.77 0.53
CA SER A 150 -2.30 12.31 -0.48
C SER A 150 -1.97 13.78 -0.68
N SER A 151 -1.71 14.15 -1.93
CA SER A 151 -1.39 15.52 -2.31
C SER A 151 -2.58 16.47 -2.14
N ALA A 152 -3.83 15.97 -2.17
CA ALA A 152 -5.04 16.74 -1.97
C ALA A 152 -6.18 15.90 -1.33
N GLY A 153 -7.03 16.52 -0.51
CA GLY A 153 -8.25 15.87 -0.01
C GLY A 153 -8.09 15.03 1.28
N SER A 154 -6.87 14.69 1.70
CA SER A 154 -6.62 14.04 3.00
C SER A 154 -6.13 14.99 4.09
N TRP A 155 -6.61 14.75 5.31
CA TRP A 155 -6.16 15.41 6.55
C TRP A 155 -5.02 14.67 7.25
N GLU A 156 -4.73 13.44 6.84
CA GLU A 156 -3.75 12.56 7.48
C GLU A 156 -2.69 12.08 6.48
N ALA A 157 -1.51 11.79 7.02
CA ALA A 157 -0.44 11.06 6.38
C ALA A 157 0.07 9.97 7.34
N GLY A 158 0.68 8.91 6.83
CA GLY A 158 1.10 7.82 7.69
C GLY A 158 1.63 6.62 6.94
N ASN A 159 1.65 5.48 7.62
CA ASN A 159 2.00 4.19 7.04
C ASN A 159 1.32 3.04 7.78
N ALA A 160 1.35 1.87 7.17
CA ALA A 160 0.95 0.59 7.73
C ALA A 160 2.10 -0.41 7.59
N ARG A 161 2.30 -1.26 8.60
CA ARG A 161 3.23 -2.39 8.58
C ARG A 161 2.46 -3.66 8.90
N LEU A 162 2.57 -4.66 8.04
CA LEU A 162 1.92 -5.96 8.21
C LEU A 162 2.97 -7.05 8.35
N THR A 163 2.94 -7.79 9.44
CA THR A 163 3.93 -8.84 9.75
C THR A 163 3.32 -10.23 9.60
N PHE A 164 3.94 -11.06 8.78
CA PHE A 164 3.50 -12.41 8.44
C PHE A 164 4.50 -13.45 8.91
N ARG A 165 3.99 -14.56 9.43
CA ARG A 165 4.80 -15.69 9.86
C ARG A 165 4.30 -16.98 9.21
N TRP A 166 5.23 -17.84 8.82
CA TRP A 166 4.91 -19.18 8.38
C TRP A 166 4.44 -20.02 9.58
N GLN A 167 3.19 -20.47 9.52
CA GLN A 167 2.58 -21.33 10.53
C GLN A 167 1.36 -22.03 9.95
N ASN A 168 1.03 -23.22 10.43
CA ASN A 168 -0.13 -23.97 9.95
C ASN A 168 -0.09 -24.21 8.41
N GLY A 169 1.10 -24.34 7.84
CA GLY A 169 1.33 -24.59 6.41
C GLY A 169 1.03 -23.41 5.48
N ARG A 170 1.01 -22.17 6.00
CA ARG A 170 0.76 -20.94 5.24
C ARG A 170 1.36 -19.73 5.93
N PHE A 171 1.41 -18.58 5.25
CA PHE A 171 1.69 -17.30 5.89
C PHE A 171 0.44 -16.71 6.52
N GLU A 172 0.51 -16.44 7.82
CA GLU A 172 -0.55 -15.78 8.57
C GLU A 172 -0.08 -14.41 9.08
N LEU A 173 -0.95 -13.41 8.99
CA LEU A 173 -0.77 -12.09 9.60
C LEU A 173 -0.75 -12.25 11.11
N ILE A 174 0.38 -11.95 11.76
CA ILE A 174 0.56 -12.06 13.21
C ILE A 174 0.66 -10.71 13.90
N GLY A 175 0.94 -9.65 13.14
CA GLY A 175 1.07 -8.30 13.65
C GLY A 175 0.69 -7.27 12.60
N TRP A 176 0.09 -6.17 13.05
CA TRP A 176 -0.23 -5.02 12.23
C TRP A 176 0.08 -3.75 13.01
N GLU A 177 0.68 -2.77 12.36
CA GLU A 177 0.97 -1.46 12.93
C GLU A 177 0.52 -0.38 11.95
N ARG A 178 -0.01 0.72 12.45
CA ARG A 178 -0.37 1.90 11.66
C ARG A 178 0.03 3.16 12.41
N ASN A 179 0.78 4.03 11.76
CA ASN A 179 1.07 5.38 12.25
C ASN A 179 0.28 6.37 11.40
N THR A 180 -0.27 7.38 12.06
CA THR A 180 -0.90 8.54 11.41
C THR A 180 -0.45 9.83 12.04
N VAL A 181 -0.39 10.87 11.21
CA VAL A 181 -0.15 12.25 11.61
C VAL A 181 -1.21 13.14 10.97
N GLN A 182 -1.93 13.90 11.80
CA GLN A 182 -2.82 14.96 11.31
C GLN A 182 -1.99 16.11 10.77
N ARG A 183 -2.17 16.42 9.49
CA ARG A 183 -1.32 17.37 8.76
C ARG A 183 -1.44 18.81 9.24
N ASN A 184 -2.55 19.17 9.91
CA ASN A 184 -2.79 20.53 10.41
C ASN A 184 -2.34 20.74 11.87
N SER A 185 -2.52 19.75 12.72
CA SER A 185 -2.29 19.84 14.17
C SER A 185 -1.00 19.15 14.62
N GLY A 186 -0.45 18.27 13.77
CA GLY A 186 0.67 17.41 14.13
C GLY A 186 0.32 16.34 15.16
N ALA A 187 -0.97 16.14 15.50
CA ALA A 187 -1.40 15.07 16.38
C ALA A 187 -1.09 13.71 15.75
N THR A 188 -0.56 12.77 16.54
CA THR A 188 -0.18 11.44 16.06
C THR A 188 -1.01 10.34 16.71
N VAL A 189 -1.29 9.28 15.96
CA VAL A 189 -1.87 8.05 16.48
C VAL A 189 -1.08 6.86 15.94
N ASP A 190 -0.44 6.12 16.84
CA ASP A 190 0.16 4.82 16.57
C ASP A 190 -0.81 3.74 17.06
N THR A 191 -1.23 2.85 16.17
CA THR A 191 -2.03 1.68 16.52
C THR A 191 -1.22 0.43 16.21
N SER A 192 -1.16 -0.53 17.13
CA SER A 192 -0.56 -1.83 16.87
C SER A 192 -1.42 -2.96 17.40
N ALA A 193 -1.55 -4.02 16.61
CA ALA A 193 -2.25 -5.25 16.95
C ALA A 193 -1.28 -6.43 16.89
N ASN A 194 -1.18 -7.19 17.98
CA ASN A 194 -0.48 -8.46 18.01
C ASN A 194 -1.52 -9.58 18.10
N PHE A 195 -1.77 -10.25 16.98
CA PHE A 195 -2.80 -11.29 16.86
C PHE A 195 -2.39 -12.59 17.56
N SER A 196 -1.09 -12.83 17.76
CA SER A 196 -0.61 -13.98 18.54
C SER A 196 -0.95 -13.87 20.04
N THR A 197 -1.00 -12.64 20.57
CA THR A 197 -1.28 -12.37 22.01
C THR A 197 -2.67 -11.78 22.25
N GLY A 198 -3.38 -11.42 21.19
CA GLY A 198 -4.69 -10.76 21.22
C GLY A 198 -4.62 -9.39 21.91
N VAL A 199 -3.55 -8.62 21.68
CA VAL A 199 -3.37 -7.29 22.28
C VAL A 199 -3.41 -6.23 21.19
N LEU A 200 -4.30 -5.25 21.36
CA LEU A 200 -4.26 -3.98 20.63
C LEU A 200 -3.70 -2.89 21.54
N GLU A 201 -2.80 -2.09 21.02
CA GLU A 201 -2.26 -0.89 21.65
C GLU A 201 -2.56 0.33 20.78
N ILE A 202 -2.98 1.42 21.41
CA ILE A 202 -3.22 2.72 20.76
C ILE A 202 -2.44 3.76 21.55
N LYS A 203 -1.52 4.45 20.90
CA LYS A 203 -0.72 5.53 21.46
C LYS A 203 -1.03 6.83 20.74
N LYS A 204 -1.48 7.84 21.49
CA LYS A 204 -1.76 9.18 20.97
C LYS A 204 -0.67 10.15 21.40
N GLY A 205 -0.14 10.94 20.47
CA GLY A 205 0.93 11.89 20.71
C GLY A 205 0.81 13.15 19.85
N SER A 206 1.93 13.85 19.69
CA SER A 206 2.07 15.01 18.81
C SER A 206 3.52 15.10 18.32
N ILE A 207 3.73 15.61 17.12
CA ILE A 207 5.08 15.91 16.60
C ILE A 207 5.76 17.07 17.35
N GLU A 208 5.00 17.87 18.10
CA GLU A 208 5.52 19.06 18.80
C GLU A 208 6.27 18.71 20.10
N ASN A 209 6.03 17.52 20.67
CA ASN A 209 6.66 17.10 21.92
C ASN A 209 6.54 15.58 22.15
N ASP A 210 7.39 15.04 23.03
CA ASP A 210 7.46 13.60 23.30
C ASP A 210 6.35 13.04 24.21
N ARG A 211 5.35 13.85 24.60
CA ARG A 211 4.28 13.36 25.48
C ARG A 211 3.32 12.49 24.69
N SER A 212 2.99 11.34 25.26
CA SER A 212 2.01 10.42 24.67
C SER A 212 1.13 9.78 25.72
N LYS A 213 -0.03 9.28 25.29
CA LYS A 213 -0.95 8.48 26.09
C LYS A 213 -1.18 7.16 25.40
N THR A 214 -0.92 6.06 26.11
CA THR A 214 -1.10 4.70 25.62
C THR A 214 -2.30 4.05 26.28
N ALA A 215 -3.14 3.40 25.47
CA ALA A 215 -4.20 2.51 25.91
C ALA A 215 -3.96 1.12 25.32
N LYS A 216 -4.30 0.07 26.07
CA LYS A 216 -4.22 -1.32 25.61
C LYS A 216 -5.56 -1.99 25.83
N LYS A 217 -5.99 -2.82 24.87
CA LYS A 217 -7.17 -3.67 25.01
C LYS A 217 -6.90 -5.08 24.51
N LYS A 218 -7.66 -6.03 25.02
CA LYS A 218 -7.70 -7.39 24.46
C LYS A 218 -8.61 -7.40 23.24
N ILE A 219 -8.20 -8.13 22.21
CA ILE A 219 -8.97 -8.35 20.98
C ILE A 219 -9.11 -9.85 20.74
N ALA A 220 -10.22 -10.25 20.11
CA ALA A 220 -10.49 -11.65 19.76
C ALA A 220 -9.90 -12.06 18.40
N LEU A 221 -9.41 -11.09 17.61
CA LEU A 221 -8.84 -11.36 16.29
C LEU A 221 -7.58 -12.22 16.43
N LYS A 222 -7.59 -13.35 15.72
CA LYS A 222 -6.51 -14.33 15.69
C LYS A 222 -5.64 -14.12 14.45
N PRO A 223 -4.44 -14.73 14.39
CA PRO A 223 -3.68 -14.75 13.16
C PRO A 223 -4.52 -15.30 12.01
N MET A 224 -4.40 -14.69 10.84
CA MET A 224 -5.24 -15.02 9.69
C MET A 224 -4.40 -15.16 8.41
N PRO A 225 -4.80 -16.02 7.45
CA PRO A 225 -4.09 -16.14 6.18
C PRO A 225 -3.95 -14.80 5.48
N ILE A 226 -2.82 -14.58 4.80
CA ILE A 226 -2.57 -13.37 4.01
C ILE A 226 -3.68 -13.06 2.99
N ASP A 227 -4.30 -14.09 2.39
CA ASP A 227 -5.37 -13.91 1.41
C ASP A 227 -6.68 -13.36 2.01
N GLN A 228 -6.81 -13.36 3.34
CA GLN A 228 -7.95 -12.75 4.04
C GLN A 228 -7.70 -11.29 4.44
N VAL A 229 -6.48 -10.77 4.25
CA VAL A 229 -6.14 -9.39 4.62
C VAL A 229 -6.74 -8.39 3.64
N GLY A 230 -6.74 -8.71 2.34
CA GLY A 230 -7.13 -7.77 1.30
C GLY A 230 -6.07 -6.70 1.08
N ASP A 231 -6.49 -5.46 0.89
CA ASP A 231 -5.61 -4.30 0.77
C ASP A 231 -4.90 -4.03 2.10
N GLY A 232 -3.56 -4.11 2.10
CA GLY A 232 -2.76 -3.94 3.31
C GLY A 232 -2.77 -2.51 3.86
N LEU A 233 -2.99 -1.49 3.02
CA LEU A 233 -3.02 -0.10 3.44
C LEU A 233 -4.32 0.24 4.18
N ASP A 234 -5.43 -0.35 3.72
CA ASP A 234 -6.77 -0.19 4.31
C ASP A 234 -7.05 -1.21 5.42
N PHE A 235 -6.21 -2.22 5.60
CA PHE A 235 -6.40 -3.22 6.65
C PHE A 235 -6.45 -2.55 8.03
N GLY A 236 -7.49 -2.88 8.78
CA GLY A 236 -7.72 -2.34 10.12
C GLY A 236 -8.26 -0.91 10.14
N SER A 237 -8.48 -0.25 9.00
CA SER A 237 -9.13 1.06 8.91
C SER A 237 -10.64 0.94 8.74
N GLY A 238 -11.40 1.72 9.51
CA GLY A 238 -12.84 1.88 9.38
C GLY A 238 -13.18 2.83 8.27
N ALA A 239 -14.45 2.85 7.86
CA ALA A 239 -14.95 3.77 6.84
C ALA A 239 -14.73 5.27 7.21
N ASP A 240 -14.44 5.56 8.47
CA ASP A 240 -14.14 6.88 9.03
C ASP A 240 -12.66 7.04 9.44
N GLY A 241 -11.79 6.06 9.16
CA GLY A 241 -10.39 6.03 9.61
C GLY A 241 -10.16 5.52 11.03
N SER A 242 -11.22 5.16 11.79
CA SER A 242 -11.09 4.55 13.11
C SER A 242 -10.61 3.10 13.00
N PRO A 243 -9.81 2.55 13.94
CA PRO A 243 -9.38 1.16 13.85
C PRO A 243 -10.56 0.18 13.97
N LEU A 244 -10.86 -0.61 12.93
CA LEU A 244 -11.94 -1.64 12.92
C LEU A 244 -11.65 -2.84 13.80
N ILE A 245 -10.46 -2.90 14.39
CA ILE A 245 -10.09 -3.95 15.32
C ILE A 245 -10.74 -3.64 16.68
N GLU A 246 -12.05 -3.85 16.77
CA GLU A 246 -12.82 -3.91 18.02
C GLU A 246 -12.87 -5.30 18.64
#